data_AF-A0AAN0ZC97-F1
#
_entry.id   AF-A0AAN0ZC97-F1
#
_cell.length_a   1.000
_cell.length_b   1.000
_cell.length_c   1.000
_cell.angle_alpha   90.00
_cell.angle_beta   90.00
_cell.angle_gamma   90.00
#
_symmetry.space_group_name_H-M   'P 1'
#
loop_
_entity.id
_entity.type
_entity.pdbx_description
1 polymer ?
#
loop_
_entity_poly.entity_id
_entity_poly.type
_entity_poly.pdbx_seq_one_letter_code
_entity_poly.pdbx_strand_id
1 'polypeptide(L)'
;MRRLAACAAALALLAGCAAPPSFTSSAPPASCTPPGESRMLQADLLFGRDIAGRGPVTDAERAAFLADTVTPRFPDGLTYWDTHGQWRDRATGGVTHEDSFVIRIIADDTPDTRTRLAAIRQAYARRFHQQSVGMTVVPACASF
;
A
#
# COMPACT_ATOMS: atom_id res chain seq x y z
N MET A 1 43.36 -7.92 66.66
CA MET A 1 42.31 -8.67 67.38
C MET A 1 40.98 -8.41 66.66
N ARG A 2 40.28 -9.49 66.29
CA ARG A 2 39.11 -9.54 65.40
C ARG A 2 37.80 -9.47 66.21
N ARG A 3 36.69 -9.18 65.50
CA ARG A 3 35.25 -9.35 65.82
C ARG A 3 34.62 -8.07 66.39
N LEU A 4 33.44 -7.56 65.99
CA LEU A 4 32.18 -8.02 65.35
C LEU A 4 31.55 -6.77 64.67
N ALA A 5 30.49 -6.74 63.86
CA ALA A 5 29.49 -7.66 63.35
C ALA A 5 28.86 -6.99 62.11
N ALA A 6 28.40 -7.82 61.17
CA ALA A 6 27.56 -7.42 60.06
C ALA A 6 26.17 -6.97 60.54
N CYS A 7 25.57 -5.96 59.89
CA CYS A 7 24.13 -5.79 59.73
C CYS A 7 23.86 -4.70 58.69
N ALA A 8 23.21 -5.07 57.59
CA ALA A 8 21.89 -4.55 57.18
C ALA A 8 21.98 -3.30 56.29
N ALA A 9 21.29 -3.15 55.17
CA ALA A 9 20.32 -3.98 54.49
C ALA A 9 20.41 -3.63 52.99
N ALA A 10 20.37 -4.64 52.13
CA ALA A 10 20.21 -4.43 50.69
C ALA A 10 18.78 -3.93 50.43
N LEU A 11 18.64 -2.67 50.04
CA LEU A 11 17.40 -2.12 49.51
C LEU A 11 17.12 -2.79 48.16
N ALA A 12 16.25 -3.79 48.17
CA ALA A 12 15.72 -4.42 46.98
C ALA A 12 14.89 -3.40 46.18
N LEU A 13 15.46 -2.90 45.09
CA LEU A 13 14.75 -2.16 44.05
C LEU A 13 13.85 -3.14 43.28
N LEU A 14 12.66 -3.40 43.81
CA LEU A 14 11.55 -3.99 43.04
C LEU A 14 10.96 -2.91 42.14
N ALA A 15 11.69 -2.53 41.10
CA ALA A 15 11.11 -1.82 39.96
C ALA A 15 10.24 -2.81 39.19
N GLY A 16 8.95 -2.85 39.54
CA GLY A 16 7.96 -3.64 38.83
C GLY A 16 7.97 -3.29 37.34
N CYS A 17 8.20 -4.29 36.50
CA CYS A 17 7.96 -4.21 35.06
C CYS A 17 6.45 -4.04 34.85
N ALA A 18 5.97 -2.80 34.78
CA ALA A 18 4.66 -2.52 34.21
C ALA A 18 4.77 -2.74 32.70
N ALA A 19 4.46 -3.95 32.24
CA ALA A 19 4.25 -4.20 30.83
C ALA A 19 3.10 -3.27 30.36
N PRO A 20 3.28 -2.50 29.26
CA PRO A 20 2.20 -1.67 28.75
C PRO A 20 1.00 -2.57 28.40
N PRO A 21 -0.24 -2.10 28.65
CA PRO A 21 -1.43 -2.83 28.24
C PRO A 21 -1.33 -3.11 26.74
N SER A 22 -1.27 -4.38 26.39
CA SER A 22 -1.36 -4.81 25.00
C SER A 22 -2.80 -4.59 24.57
N PHE A 23 -3.07 -3.50 23.85
CA PHE A 23 -4.36 -3.28 23.22
C PHE A 23 -4.49 -4.26 22.05
N THR A 24 -4.87 -5.50 22.33
CA THR A 24 -5.42 -6.39 21.30
C THR A 24 -6.84 -5.93 21.03
N SER A 25 -7.00 -4.99 20.09
CA SER A 25 -8.30 -4.69 19.51
C SER A 25 -8.73 -5.89 18.66
N SER A 26 -9.38 -6.86 19.31
CA SER A 26 -10.08 -7.95 18.65
C SER A 26 -11.51 -7.50 18.30
N ALA A 27 -11.64 -6.34 17.64
CA ALA A 27 -12.89 -6.04 16.99
C ALA A 27 -13.09 -7.09 15.88
N PRO A 28 -14.23 -7.80 15.83
CA PRO A 28 -14.52 -8.68 14.71
C PRO A 28 -14.37 -7.88 13.41
N PRO A 29 -13.81 -8.47 12.34
CA PRO A 29 -13.70 -7.77 11.06
C PRO A 29 -15.07 -7.21 10.71
N ALA A 30 -15.16 -5.91 10.47
CA ALA A 30 -16.41 -5.27 10.07
C ALA A 30 -17.05 -6.11 8.96
N SER A 31 -18.17 -6.75 9.29
CA SER A 31 -18.92 -7.60 8.39
C SER A 31 -19.66 -6.70 7.42
N CYS A 32 -19.70 -7.07 6.15
CA CYS A 32 -20.54 -6.38 5.18
C CYS A 32 -22.02 -6.63 5.55
N THR A 33 -22.79 -5.56 5.71
CA THR A 33 -24.15 -5.60 6.27
C THR A 33 -25.21 -5.90 5.21
N PRO A 34 -25.17 -5.30 4.00
CA PRO A 34 -26.14 -5.58 2.96
C PRO A 34 -26.02 -7.01 2.41
N PRO A 35 -27.16 -7.70 2.11
CA PRO A 35 -27.13 -8.97 1.41
C PRO A 35 -26.43 -8.86 0.05
N GLY A 36 -25.59 -9.84 -0.28
CA GLY A 36 -24.87 -9.87 -1.56
C GLY A 36 -23.57 -9.06 -1.60
N GLU A 37 -23.19 -8.41 -0.50
CA GLU A 37 -21.84 -7.84 -0.35
C GLU A 37 -20.88 -8.84 0.29
N SER A 38 -19.64 -8.85 -0.20
CA SER A 38 -18.52 -9.57 0.37
C SER A 38 -17.39 -8.62 0.73
N ARG A 39 -16.60 -8.99 1.74
CA ARG A 39 -15.40 -8.24 2.11
C ARG A 39 -14.32 -8.48 1.05
N MET A 40 -13.87 -7.41 0.42
CA MET A 40 -12.90 -7.43 -0.66
C MET A 40 -11.78 -6.41 -0.42
N LEU A 41 -10.72 -6.52 -1.20
CA LEU A 41 -9.63 -5.56 -1.30
C LEU A 41 -9.98 -4.56 -2.41
N GLN A 42 -10.02 -3.26 -2.08
CA GLN A 42 -9.92 -2.20 -3.08
C GLN A 42 -8.46 -1.76 -3.17
N ALA A 43 -7.87 -1.87 -4.35
CA ALA A 43 -6.52 -1.42 -4.65
C ALA A 43 -6.54 -0.32 -5.70
N ASP A 44 -5.93 0.83 -5.39
CA ASP A 44 -5.64 1.87 -6.36
C ASP A 44 -4.16 1.84 -6.69
N LEU A 45 -3.83 1.73 -7.98
CA LEU A 45 -2.49 1.80 -8.53
C LEU A 45 -2.31 3.16 -9.21
N LEU A 46 -1.31 3.93 -8.78
CA LEU A 46 -1.10 5.32 -9.17
C LEU A 46 0.10 5.41 -10.14
N PHE A 47 -0.18 5.69 -11.41
CA PHE A 47 0.80 5.67 -12.48
C PHE A 47 1.11 7.09 -12.97
N GLY A 48 2.38 7.48 -12.85
CA GLY A 48 2.92 8.67 -13.50
C GLY A 48 3.16 8.45 -14.99
N ARG A 49 2.90 9.46 -15.81
CA ARG A 49 3.11 9.40 -17.26
C ARG A 49 4.42 10.06 -17.70
N ASP A 50 5.07 10.84 -16.84
CA ASP A 50 6.28 11.57 -17.22
C ASP A 50 7.50 10.66 -17.23
N ILE A 51 8.07 10.43 -18.43
CA ILE A 51 9.20 9.51 -18.62
C ILE A 51 10.47 10.31 -18.91
N ALA A 52 11.51 10.10 -18.11
CA ALA A 52 12.79 10.79 -18.30
C ALA A 52 13.35 10.56 -19.72
N GLY A 53 13.72 11.65 -20.40
CA GLY A 53 14.36 11.60 -21.71
C GLY A 53 13.43 11.37 -22.91
N ARG A 54 12.10 11.32 -22.73
CA ARG A 54 11.13 11.27 -23.83
C ARG A 54 9.80 11.95 -23.46
N GLY A 55 8.88 12.01 -24.41
CA GLY A 55 7.50 12.44 -24.15
C GLY A 55 6.76 11.47 -23.21
N PRO A 56 5.65 11.93 -22.60
CA PRO A 56 4.90 11.14 -21.63
C PRO A 56 4.36 9.85 -22.24
N VAL A 57 4.00 8.89 -21.38
CA VAL A 57 3.28 7.67 -21.80
C VAL A 57 2.02 8.08 -22.53
N THR A 58 1.90 7.67 -23.79
CA THR A 58 0.75 8.00 -24.64
C THR A 58 -0.48 7.18 -24.28
N ASP A 59 -1.66 7.61 -24.73
CA ASP A 59 -2.90 6.85 -24.52
C ASP A 59 -2.84 5.47 -25.19
N ALA A 60 -2.18 5.37 -26.35
CA ALA A 60 -1.96 4.11 -27.05
C ALA A 60 -1.04 3.17 -26.26
N GLU A 61 0.05 3.69 -25.68
CA GLU A 61 0.95 2.91 -24.81
C GLU A 61 0.25 2.45 -23.52
N ARG A 62 -0.59 3.30 -22.93
CA ARG A 62 -1.43 2.93 -21.77
C ARG A 62 -2.44 1.85 -22.14
N ALA A 63 -3.13 1.99 -23.28
CA ALA A 63 -4.08 0.98 -23.75
C ALA A 63 -3.40 -0.37 -23.98
N ALA A 64 -2.22 -0.38 -24.60
CA ALA A 64 -1.42 -1.59 -24.76
C ALA A 64 -0.99 -2.16 -23.40
N PHE A 65 -0.55 -1.33 -22.45
CA PHE A 65 -0.20 -1.80 -21.11
C PHE A 65 -1.39 -2.45 -20.39
N LEU A 66 -2.58 -1.86 -20.48
CA LEU A 66 -3.81 -2.43 -19.93
C LEU A 66 -4.08 -3.80 -20.53
N ALA A 67 -4.10 -3.90 -21.88
CA ALA A 67 -4.39 -5.13 -22.60
C ALA A 67 -3.36 -6.24 -22.38
N ASP A 68 -2.07 -5.91 -22.41
CA ASP A 68 -0.98 -6.90 -22.37
C ASP A 68 -0.66 -7.35 -20.93
N THR A 69 -0.89 -6.47 -19.94
CA THR A 69 -0.37 -6.65 -18.58
C THR A 69 -1.46 -6.69 -17.53
N VAL A 70 -2.40 -5.74 -17.55
CA VAL A 70 -3.33 -5.56 -16.43
C VAL A 70 -4.52 -6.51 -16.57
N THR A 71 -5.23 -6.47 -17.69
CA THR A 71 -6.42 -7.28 -17.94
C THR A 71 -6.16 -8.79 -17.82
N PRO A 72 -5.04 -9.36 -18.32
CA PRO A 72 -4.77 -10.79 -18.14
C PRO A 72 -4.57 -11.21 -16.68
N ARG A 73 -4.20 -10.28 -15.79
CA ARG A 73 -4.04 -10.54 -14.34
C ARG A 73 -5.35 -10.34 -13.57
N PHE A 74 -6.21 -9.46 -14.05
CA PHE A 74 -7.53 -9.15 -13.47
C PHE A 74 -8.61 -9.21 -14.56
N PRO A 75 -8.94 -10.43 -15.04
CA PRO A 75 -9.90 -10.61 -16.13
C PRO A 75 -11.33 -10.27 -15.71
N ASP A 76 -11.63 -10.34 -14.41
CA ASP A 76 -12.97 -10.07 -13.87
C ASP A 76 -13.34 -8.59 -13.90
N GLY A 77 -12.35 -7.69 -14.05
CA GLY A 77 -12.60 -6.27 -14.29
C GLY A 77 -11.62 -5.34 -13.59
N LEU A 78 -11.61 -4.10 -14.08
CA LEU A 78 -10.90 -2.95 -13.53
C LEU A 78 -11.56 -1.67 -14.03
N THR A 79 -11.35 -0.57 -13.32
CA THR A 79 -11.71 0.77 -13.78
C THR A 79 -10.46 1.64 -13.79
N TYR A 80 -10.30 2.51 -14.79
CA TYR A 80 -9.21 3.48 -14.80
C TYR A 80 -9.72 4.86 -15.16
N TRP A 81 -9.02 5.89 -14.71
CA TRP A 81 -9.30 7.29 -15.03
C TRP A 81 -8.02 8.12 -15.03
N ASP A 82 -8.04 9.21 -15.80
CA ASP A 82 -6.95 10.18 -15.82
C ASP A 82 -6.92 11.01 -14.55
N THR A 83 -5.70 11.32 -14.09
CA THR A 83 -5.45 12.15 -12.91
C THR A 83 -4.31 13.11 -13.20
N HIS A 84 -4.23 14.19 -12.41
CA HIS A 84 -3.10 15.11 -12.45
C HIS A 84 -2.53 15.19 -11.04
N GLY A 85 -1.27 14.80 -10.91
CA GLY A 85 -0.52 14.86 -9.67
C GLY A 85 0.19 16.19 -9.52
N GLN A 86 0.35 16.63 -8.27
CA GLN A 86 1.27 17.71 -7.92
C GLN A 86 2.08 17.26 -6.72
N TRP A 87 3.40 17.35 -6.82
CA TRP A 87 4.27 16.98 -5.71
C TRP A 87 5.44 17.96 -5.58
N ARG A 88 5.88 18.14 -4.34
CA ARG A 88 7.05 18.98 -4.05
C ARG A 88 8.31 18.15 -4.27
N ASP A 89 9.11 18.54 -5.25
CA ASP A 89 10.45 18.03 -5.43
C ASP A 89 11.27 18.30 -4.16
N ARG A 90 11.79 17.24 -3.53
CA ARG A 90 12.51 17.39 -2.26
C ARG A 90 13.92 17.94 -2.42
N ALA A 91 14.52 17.84 -3.60
CA ALA A 91 15.84 18.38 -3.88
C ALA A 91 15.77 19.86 -4.25
N THR A 92 14.78 20.27 -5.04
CA THR A 92 14.65 21.64 -5.55
C THR A 92 13.63 22.49 -4.80
N GLY A 93 12.69 21.88 -4.07
CA GLY A 93 11.60 22.55 -3.37
C GLY A 93 10.46 23.01 -4.29
N GLY A 94 10.60 22.87 -5.62
CA GLY A 94 9.59 23.22 -6.61
C GLY A 94 8.38 22.28 -6.57
N VAL A 95 7.23 22.74 -7.04
CA VAL A 95 6.05 21.89 -7.27
C VAL A 95 6.08 21.43 -8.73
N THR A 96 6.16 20.13 -8.92
CA THR A 96 6.06 19.50 -10.24
C THR A 96 4.62 19.07 -10.47
N HIS A 97 4.13 19.28 -11.69
CA HIS A 97 2.85 18.80 -12.15
C HIS A 97 3.11 17.60 -13.04
N GLU A 98 2.37 16.51 -12.83
CA GLU A 98 2.56 15.28 -13.58
C GLU A 98 1.22 14.76 -14.08
N ASP A 99 1.11 14.54 -15.39
CA ASP A 99 0.01 13.79 -15.95
C ASP A 99 0.09 12.34 -15.47
N SER A 100 -1.05 11.81 -15.03
CA SER A 100 -1.12 10.53 -14.34
C SER A 100 -2.39 9.79 -14.73
N PHE A 101 -2.48 8.54 -14.31
CA PHE A 101 -3.74 7.81 -14.30
C PHE A 101 -3.77 6.85 -13.11
N VAL A 102 -4.98 6.49 -12.70
CA VAL A 102 -5.20 5.50 -11.65
C VAL A 102 -5.90 4.29 -12.25
N ILE A 103 -5.49 3.10 -11.82
CA ILE A 103 -6.26 1.87 -12.02
C ILE A 103 -6.79 1.43 -10.66
N ARG A 104 -8.10 1.25 -10.56
CA ARG A 104 -8.77 0.62 -9.42
C ARG A 104 -9.15 -0.80 -9.74
N ILE A 105 -8.81 -1.69 -8.81
CA ILE A 105 -9.16 -3.11 -8.84
C ILE A 105 -9.87 -3.45 -7.53
N ILE A 106 -11.00 -4.15 -7.64
CA ILE A 106 -11.69 -4.77 -6.51
C ILE A 106 -11.56 -6.27 -6.67
N ALA A 107 -10.99 -6.95 -5.67
CA ALA A 107 -10.72 -8.40 -5.73
C ALA A 107 -10.69 -9.01 -4.33
N ASP A 108 -10.71 -10.34 -4.23
CA ASP A 108 -10.50 -11.02 -2.95
C ASP A 108 -9.14 -10.65 -2.34
N ASP A 109 -9.08 -10.43 -1.03
CA ASP A 109 -7.83 -10.11 -0.32
C ASP A 109 -7.00 -11.39 -0.08
N THR A 110 -6.36 -11.87 -1.15
CA THR A 110 -5.51 -13.06 -1.12
C THR A 110 -4.03 -12.71 -1.35
N PRO A 111 -3.08 -13.57 -0.91
CA PRO A 111 -1.67 -13.42 -1.25
C PRO A 111 -1.41 -13.38 -2.76
N ASP A 112 -2.19 -14.13 -3.53
CA ASP A 112 -2.09 -14.16 -4.99
C ASP A 112 -2.56 -12.83 -5.62
N THR A 113 -3.70 -12.26 -5.17
CA THR A 113 -4.15 -10.91 -5.57
C THR A 113 -3.04 -9.88 -5.35
N ARG A 114 -2.41 -9.89 -4.16
CA ARG A 114 -1.32 -8.96 -3.82
C ARG A 114 -0.08 -9.17 -4.70
N THR A 115 0.22 -10.42 -5.04
CA THR A 115 1.31 -10.76 -5.97
C THR A 115 1.03 -10.23 -7.37
N ARG A 116 -0.20 -10.39 -7.88
CA ARG A 116 -0.64 -9.87 -9.18
C ARG A 116 -0.57 -8.33 -9.25
N LEU A 117 -1.02 -7.64 -8.19
CA LEU A 117 -0.91 -6.18 -8.07
C LEU A 117 0.56 -5.72 -8.09
N ALA A 118 1.44 -6.39 -7.33
CA ALA A 118 2.87 -6.09 -7.33
C ALA A 118 3.50 -6.32 -8.70
N ALA A 119 3.11 -7.39 -9.41
CA ALA A 119 3.60 -7.68 -10.75
C ALA A 119 3.22 -6.59 -11.77
N ILE A 120 2.02 -6.03 -11.70
CA ILE A 120 1.59 -4.89 -12.54
C ILE A 120 2.50 -3.68 -12.31
N ARG A 121 2.71 -3.31 -11.05
CA ARG A 121 3.55 -2.17 -10.66
C ARG A 121 4.98 -2.34 -11.19
N GLN A 122 5.56 -3.53 -11.01
CA GLN A 122 6.90 -3.83 -11.52
C GLN A 122 6.96 -3.84 -13.04
N ALA A 123 5.94 -4.36 -13.73
CA ALA A 123 5.88 -4.36 -15.18
C ALA A 123 5.85 -2.95 -15.75
N TYR A 124 5.06 -2.04 -15.17
CA TYR A 124 5.03 -0.64 -15.58
C TYR A 124 6.38 0.05 -15.32
N ALA A 125 6.93 -0.10 -14.11
CA ALA A 125 8.22 0.46 -13.75
C ALA A 125 9.33 0.02 -14.70
N ARG A 126 9.38 -1.26 -15.08
CA ARG A 126 10.32 -1.78 -16.07
C ARG A 126 10.05 -1.27 -17.48
N ARG A 127 8.80 -1.29 -17.93
CA ARG A 127 8.41 -0.91 -19.31
C ARG A 127 8.67 0.56 -19.60
N PHE A 128 8.48 1.42 -18.62
CA PHE A 128 8.56 2.88 -18.78
C PHE A 128 9.68 3.53 -17.95
N HIS A 129 10.60 2.73 -17.41
CA HIS A 129 11.74 3.20 -16.61
C HIS A 129 11.36 4.14 -15.44
N GLN A 130 10.19 3.89 -14.85
CA GLN A 130 9.69 4.65 -13.71
C GLN A 130 10.33 4.16 -12.40
N GLN A 131 10.56 5.07 -11.46
CA GLN A 131 11.14 4.72 -10.16
C GLN A 131 10.20 3.83 -9.34
N SER A 132 8.90 4.12 -9.39
CA SER A 132 7.88 3.35 -8.69
C SER A 132 6.49 3.58 -9.28
N VAL A 133 5.54 2.73 -8.89
CA VAL A 133 4.10 2.94 -9.06
C VAL A 133 3.49 2.99 -7.67
N GLY A 134 2.77 4.05 -7.33
CA GLY A 134 2.10 4.17 -6.04
C GLY A 134 1.02 3.11 -5.89
N MET A 135 0.75 2.66 -4.66
CA MET A 135 -0.39 1.79 -4.40
C MET A 135 -0.99 2.11 -3.03
N THR A 136 -2.31 2.28 -3.00
CA THR A 136 -3.09 2.28 -1.76
C THR A 136 -4.02 1.08 -1.76
N VAL A 137 -4.26 0.54 -0.58
CA VAL A 137 -5.19 -0.56 -0.39
C VAL A 137 -6.08 -0.29 0.81
N VAL A 138 -7.36 -0.58 0.66
CA VAL A 138 -8.34 -0.47 1.74
C VAL A 138 -9.27 -1.69 1.74
N PRO A 139 -9.72 -2.17 2.90
CA PRO A 139 -10.85 -3.09 2.96
C PRO A 139 -12.10 -2.41 2.40
N ALA A 140 -12.86 -3.11 1.58
CA ALA A 140 -14.13 -2.65 1.03
C ALA A 140 -15.20 -3.73 1.19
N CYS A 141 -16.45 -3.33 1.29
CA CYS A 141 -17.58 -4.20 1.02
C CYS A 141 -18.01 -3.97 -0.42
N ALA A 142 -18.12 -5.04 -1.21
CA ALA A 142 -18.40 -4.96 -2.63
C ALA A 142 -19.34 -6.09 -3.07
N SER A 143 -20.09 -5.81 -4.13
CA SER A 143 -21.07 -6.70 -4.76
C SER A 143 -20.96 -6.52 -6.29
N PHE A 144 -21.07 -7.61 -7.05
CA PHE A 144 -20.90 -7.66 -8.50
C PHE A 144 -22.00 -8.53 -9.13
#